data_AF-A0A946XNM3-F1
#
_entry.id   AF-A0A946XNM3-F1
#
_cell.length_a   1.000
_cell.length_b   1.000
_cell.length_c   1.000
_cell.angle_alpha   90.00
_cell.angle_beta   90.00
_cell.angle_gamma   90.00
#
_symmetry.space_group_name_H-M   'P 1'
#
loop_
_entity.id
_entity.type
_entity.pdbx_description
1 polymer ?
#
loop_
_entity_poly.entity_id
_entity_poly.type
_entity_poly.pdbx_seq_one_letter_code
_entity_poly.pdbx_strand_id
1 'polypeptide(L)' 'MAADKTTNKMYQVGKSIPKIDAKEKVLGQAQYIADLIRPNMLFGAMLQSPYAHA' A
#
# COMPACT_ATOMS: atom_id res chain seq x y z
N MET A 1 -38.97 22.13 -10.73
CA MET A 1 -38.16 21.14 -11.47
C MET A 1 -36.75 21.71 -11.60
N ALA A 2 -35.76 21.32 -10.80
CA ALA A 2 -35.05 20.03 -10.69
C ALA A 2 -34.06 19.79 -11.85
N ALA A 3 -32.81 19.51 -11.46
CA ALA A 3 -31.60 19.17 -12.22
C ALA A 3 -30.89 20.38 -12.89
N ASP A 4 -29.58 20.62 -12.75
CA ASP A 4 -28.47 19.73 -12.40
C ASP A 4 -27.37 20.57 -11.70
N LYS A 5 -26.93 20.15 -10.50
CA LYS A 5 -25.81 20.78 -9.81
C LYS A 5 -24.55 20.01 -10.20
N THR A 6 -23.98 20.35 -11.34
CA THR A 6 -22.61 19.96 -11.73
C THR A 6 -21.59 20.73 -10.88
N THR A 7 -21.61 20.55 -9.55
CA THR A 7 -20.61 21.16 -8.68
C THR A 7 -19.37 20.29 -8.64
N ASN A 8 -18.45 20.61 -9.53
CA ASN A 8 -17.08 20.13 -9.57
C ASN A 8 -16.39 20.49 -8.24
N LYS A 9 -16.43 19.59 -7.25
CA LYS A 9 -15.90 19.85 -5.90
C LYS A 9 -14.63 19.04 -5.66
N MET A 10 -13.57 19.38 -6.39
CA MET A 10 -12.22 18.87 -6.12
C MET A 10 -11.39 19.90 -5.37
N TYR A 11 -11.65 20.06 -4.06
CA TYR A 11 -10.80 20.83 -3.15
C TYR A 11 -10.50 20.01 -1.88
N GLN A 12 -9.63 19.01 -2.03
CA GLN A 12 -9.11 18.17 -0.92
C GLN A 12 -7.64 18.45 -0.59
N VAL A 13 -6.94 19.22 -1.42
CA VAL A 13 -5.54 19.62 -1.17
C VAL A 13 -5.46 20.53 0.06
N GLY A 14 -4.56 20.24 0.99
CA GLY A 14 -4.32 21.03 2.20
C GLY A 14 -5.19 20.68 3.42
N LYS A 15 -6.10 19.69 3.31
CA LYS A 15 -6.92 19.24 4.44
C LYS A 15 -6.34 17.98 5.08
N SER A 16 -6.37 17.89 6.41
CA SER A 16 -6.01 16.67 7.14
C SER A 16 -7.17 15.67 7.04
N ILE A 17 -7.12 14.82 6.02
CA ILE A 17 -8.13 13.80 5.74
C ILE A 17 -7.60 12.46 6.28
N PRO A 18 -8.44 11.63 6.93
CA PRO A 18 -8.02 10.29 7.36
C PRO A 18 -7.54 9.48 6.16
N LYS A 19 -6.40 8.80 6.34
CA LYS A 19 -5.82 7.97 5.29
C LYS A 19 -6.73 6.76 5.02
N ILE A 20 -7.02 6.52 3.74
CA ILE A 20 -7.96 5.48 3.30
C ILE A 20 -7.45 4.08 3.69
N ASP A 21 -6.14 3.88 3.59
CA ASP A 21 -5.42 2.64 3.90
C ASP A 21 -5.12 2.45 5.40
N ALA A 22 -5.42 3.43 6.26
CA ALA A 22 -5.10 3.36 7.68
C ALA A 22 -5.79 2.17 8.37
N LYS A 23 -7.05 1.92 8.02
CA LYS A 23 -7.83 0.84 8.64
C LYS A 23 -7.22 -0.53 8.35
N GLU A 24 -6.88 -0.78 7.09
CA GLU A 24 -6.30 -2.07 6.68
C GLU A 24 -4.91 -2.30 7.28
N LYS A 25 -4.08 -1.25 7.36
CA LYS A 25 -2.75 -1.33 7.97
C LYS A 25 -2.81 -1.56 9.48
N VAL A 26 -3.69 -0.85 10.19
CA VAL A 26 -3.81 -0.97 11.66
C VAL A 26 -4.43 -2.31 12.06
N LEU A 27 -5.32 -2.88 11.24
CA LEU A 27 -5.95 -4.18 11.49
C LEU A 27 -5.10 -5.37 11.01
N GLY A 28 -3.94 -5.14 10.39
CA GLY A 28 -3.10 -6.21 9.82
C GLY A 28 -3.74 -6.92 8.61
N GLN A 29 -4.70 -6.27 7.95
CA GLN A 29 -5.39 -6.81 6.77
C GLN A 29 -4.69 -6.44 5.46
N ALA A 30 -3.81 -5.43 5.49
CA ALA A 30 -3.00 -5.05 4.36
C ALA A 30 -2.04 -6.19 3.98
N GLN A 31 -2.10 -6.64 2.73
CA GLN A 31 -1.22 -7.69 2.20
C GLN A 31 0.07 -7.08 1.65
N TYR A 32 1.21 -7.58 2.10
CA TYR A 32 2.54 -7.26 1.59
C TYR A 32 3.14 -8.44 0.84
N ILE A 33 4.28 -8.21 0.17
CA ILE A 33 4.97 -9.23 -0.65
C ILE A 33 5.27 -10.49 0.19
N ALA A 34 5.62 -10.32 1.47
CA ALA A 34 5.90 -11.41 2.38
C ALA A 34 4.66 -12.23 2.78
N ASP A 35 3.45 -11.67 2.64
CA ASP A 35 2.20 -12.33 3.00
C ASP A 35 1.63 -13.17 1.84
N LEU A 36 2.19 -13.04 0.64
CA LEU A 36 1.74 -13.77 -0.54
C LEU A 36 2.17 -15.23 -0.45
N ILE A 37 1.22 -16.17 -0.64
CA ILE A 37 1.47 -17.61 -0.68
C ILE A 37 0.90 -18.18 -1.99
N ARG A 38 1.70 -18.92 -2.76
CA ARG A 38 1.30 -19.58 -4.01
C ARG A 38 1.73 -21.05 -4.03
N PRO A 39 0.97 -21.94 -4.70
CA PRO A 39 1.39 -23.33 -4.89
C PRO A 39 2.77 -23.38 -5.57
N ASN A 40 3.65 -24.26 -5.07
CA ASN A 40 5.01 -24.48 -5.59
C ASN A 40 5.94 -23.24 -5.50
N MET A 41 5.72 -22.33 -4.56
CA MET A 41 6.59 -21.17 -4.37
C MET A 41 7.95 -21.56 -3.77
N LEU A 42 9.02 -21.06 -4.41
CA LEU A 42 10.40 -21.23 -3.96
C LEU A 42 10.88 -20.02 -3.16
N PHE A 43 11.82 -20.25 -2.25
CA PHE A 43 12.48 -19.21 -1.45
C PHE A 43 13.96 -19.16 -1.79
N GLY A 44 14.48 -17.96 -2.04
CA GLY A 44 15.90 -17.71 -2.26
C GLY A 44 16.46 -16.77 -1.19
N ALA A 45 17.71 -17.01 -0.81
CA ALA A 45 18.47 -16.13 0.08
C ALA A 45 19.83 -15.83 -0.55
N MET A 46 20.30 -14.59 -0.41
CA MET A 46 21.62 -14.19 -0.91
C MET A 46 22.66 -14.40 0.20
N LEU A 47 23.73 -15.14 -0.10
CA LEU A 47 24.91 -15.19 0.76
C LEU A 47 25.76 -13.95 0.47
N GLN A 48 25.85 -13.04 1.43
CA GLN A 48 26.65 -11.82 1.29
C GLN A 48 28.13 -12.09 1.60
N SER A 49 29.00 -11.34 0.92
CA SER A 49 30.43 -11.34 1.22
C SER A 49 30.68 -10.82 2.64
N PRO A 50 31.55 -11.47 3.43
CA PRO A 50 31.99 -10.91 4.71
C PRO A 50 33.01 -9.77 4.55
N TYR A 51 33.60 -9.63 3.36
CA TYR A 51 34.62 -8.60 3.07
C TYR A 51 34.08 -7.56 2.09
N ALA A 52 34.35 -6.29 2.37
CA ALA A 52 33.96 -5.17 1.51
C ALA A 52 34.77 -5.10 0.19
N HIS A 53 35.96 -5.70 0.17
CA HIS A 53 36.88 -5.77 -0.97
C HIS A 53 37.66 -7.08 -0.88
N ALA A 54 37.91 -7.73 -2.02
CA ALA A 54 38.61 -9.02 -2.13
C ALA A 54 39.82 -8.89 -3.06
#